data_AF-A0A7C6JN00-F1
#
_entry.id   AF-A0A7C6JN00-F1
#
_cell.length_a   1.000
_cell.length_b   1.000
_cell.length_c   1.000
_cell.angle_alpha   90.00
_cell.angle_beta   90.00
_cell.angle_gamma   90.00
#
_symmetry.space_group_name_H-M   'P 1'
#
loop_
_entity.id
_entity.type
_entity.pdbx_description
1 polymer ?
#
loop_
_entity_poly.entity_id
_entity_poly.type
_entity_poly.pdbx_seq_one_letter_code
_entity_poly.pdbx_strand_id
1 'polypeptide(L)' 'MGKEEITKDWLVENKYEILASNENWLVAFKNDGDEAQIFIRKRTDKNDEGRFFSLLHDEIAVIYKTIFDHEY' A
#
# COMPACT_ATOMS: atom_id res chain seq x y z
N MET A 1 -13.84 -0.32 -22.38
CA MET A 1 -13.18 -1.32 -21.52
C MET A 1 -13.69 -1.07 -20.11
N GLY A 2 -14.32 -2.06 -19.47
CA GLY A 2 -14.79 -1.90 -18.09
C GLY A 2 -13.60 -1.71 -17.15
N LYS A 3 -13.68 -0.77 -16.21
CA LYS A 3 -12.67 -0.62 -15.16
C LYS A 3 -12.69 -1.90 -14.32
N GLU A 4 -11.56 -2.59 -14.19
CA GLU A 4 -11.43 -3.70 -13.23
C GLU A 4 -11.55 -3.12 -11.82
N GLU A 5 -12.41 -3.72 -10.99
CA GLU A 5 -12.60 -3.31 -9.61
C GLU A 5 -11.50 -3.90 -8.73
N ILE A 6 -10.78 -3.05 -7.99
CA ILE A 6 -9.73 -3.50 -7.06
C ILE A 6 -10.38 -3.98 -5.76
N THR A 7 -10.32 -5.29 -5.55
CA THR A 7 -10.86 -5.99 -4.37
C THR A 7 -9.74 -6.54 -3.48
N LYS A 8 -10.11 -7.05 -2.29
CA LYS A 8 -9.17 -7.76 -1.41
C LYS A 8 -8.57 -8.98 -2.12
N ASP A 9 -9.38 -9.74 -2.82
CA ASP A 9 -8.95 -10.98 -3.47
C ASP A 9 -8.00 -10.67 -4.63
N TRP A 10 -8.31 -9.62 -5.42
CA TRP A 10 -7.40 -9.12 -6.47
C TRP A 10 -6.03 -8.73 -5.90
N LEU A 11 -5.99 -8.05 -4.76
CA LEU A 11 -4.74 -7.67 -4.10
C LEU A 11 -3.93 -8.91 -3.67
N VAL A 12 -4.59 -9.91 -3.08
CA VAL A 12 -3.94 -11.16 -2.67
C VAL A 12 -3.39 -11.93 -3.89
N GLU A 13 -4.16 -12.05 -4.97
CA GLU A 13 -3.72 -12.66 -6.23
C GLU A 13 -2.49 -11.96 -6.82
N ASN A 14 -2.41 -10.64 -6.66
CA ASN A 14 -1.28 -9.81 -7.12
C ASN A 14 -0.11 -9.73 -6.11
N LYS A 15 -0.11 -10.61 -5.10
CA LYS A 15 0.94 -10.75 -4.07
C LYS A 15 1.06 -9.56 -3.11
N TYR A 16 -0.03 -8.83 -2.88
CA TYR A 16 -0.07 -7.86 -1.77
C TYR A 16 -0.43 -8.57 -0.47
N GLU A 17 0.25 -8.19 0.60
CA GLU A 17 -0.13 -8.48 1.97
C GLU A 17 -1.22 -7.51 2.44
N ILE A 18 -2.28 -8.03 3.05
CA ILE A 18 -3.36 -7.20 3.57
C ILE A 18 -3.02 -6.74 4.99
N LEU A 19 -2.74 -5.45 5.16
CA LEU A 19 -2.45 -4.84 6.45
C LEU A 19 -3.73 -4.50 7.22
N ALA A 20 -4.76 -4.03 6.52
CA ALA A 20 -6.08 -3.75 7.10
C ALA A 20 -7.18 -4.02 6.09
N SER A 21 -8.24 -4.72 6.51
CA SER A 21 -9.45 -4.92 5.71
C SER A 21 -10.67 -4.95 6.62
N ASN A 22 -11.17 -3.76 6.97
CA ASN A 22 -12.36 -3.58 7.80
C ASN A 22 -13.42 -2.75 7.06
N GLU A 23 -14.50 -2.39 7.75
CA GLU A 23 -15.62 -1.62 7.17
C GLU A 23 -15.21 -0.22 6.66
N ASN A 24 -14.12 0.34 7.18
CA ASN A 24 -13.67 1.70 6.87
C ASN A 24 -12.53 1.73 5.86
N TRP A 25 -11.62 0.76 5.92
CA TRP A 25 -10.35 0.79 5.21
C TRP A 25 -9.99 -0.55 4.58
N LEU A 26 -9.42 -0.46 3.40
CA LEU A 26 -8.62 -1.52 2.78
C LEU A 26 -7.21 -0.97 2.56
N VAL A 27 -6.24 -1.54 3.26
CA VAL A 27 -4.83 -1.20 3.16
C VAL A 27 -4.06 -2.47 2.84
N ALA A 28 -3.25 -2.41 1.81
CA ALA A 28 -2.41 -3.51 1.39
C ALA A 28 -1.01 -3.02 1.02
N PHE A 29 -0.04 -3.91 1.12
CA PHE A 29 1.37 -3.62 0.94
C PHE A 29 2.04 -4.71 0.12
N LYS A 30 3.01 -4.33 -0.70
CA LYS A 30 3.85 -5.24 -1.46
C LYS A 30 5.25 -4.66 -1.51
N ASN A 31 6.26 -5.51 -1.36
CA ASN A 31 7.66 -5.13 -1.51
C ASN A 31 8.35 -6.18 -2.38
N ASP A 32 9.10 -5.74 -3.38
CA ASP A 32 9.88 -6.59 -4.27
C ASP A 32 11.40 -6.41 -4.15
N GLY A 33 11.85 -5.57 -3.22
CA GLY A 33 13.26 -5.27 -2.93
C GLY A 33 13.70 -3.90 -3.46
N ASP A 34 13.17 -3.48 -4.60
CA ASP A 34 13.50 -2.21 -5.24
C ASP A 34 12.46 -1.13 -4.93
N GLU A 35 11.20 -1.52 -4.77
CA GLU A 35 10.13 -0.61 -4.35
C GLU A 35 9.16 -1.25 -3.35
N ALA A 36 8.60 -0.39 -2.51
CA ALA A 36 7.46 -0.70 -1.66
C ALA A 36 6.20 -0.05 -2.21
N GLN A 37 5.23 -0.86 -2.59
CA GLN A 37 3.92 -0.42 -3.05
C GLN A 37 2.89 -0.52 -1.93
N ILE A 38 2.17 0.56 -1.68
CA ILE A 38 1.10 0.66 -0.69
C ILE A 38 -0.19 0.99 -1.42
N PHE A 39 -1.22 0.16 -1.23
CA PHE A 39 -2.58 0.44 -1.65
C PHE A 39 -3.42 0.90 -0.47
N ILE A 40 -4.16 2.00 -0.62
CA ILE A 40 -5.10 2.50 0.40
C ILE A 40 -6.42 2.86 -0.27
N ARG A 41 -7.52 2.37 0.29
CA ARG A 41 -8.89 2.73 -0.10
C ARG A 41 -9.78 2.91 1.13
N LYS A 42 -10.53 3.99 1.18
CA LYS A 42 -11.57 4.23 2.18
C LYS A 42 -12.90 3.63 1.72
N ARG A 43 -13.34 2.56 2.37
CA ARG A 43 -14.57 1.82 1.99
C ARG A 43 -15.87 2.56 2.30
N THR A 44 -15.81 3.52 3.23
CA THR A 44 -16.97 4.39 3.53
C THR A 44 -17.22 5.43 2.45
N ASP A 45 -16.24 5.71 1.58
CA ASP A 45 -16.41 6.57 0.42
C ASP A 45 -16.65 5.71 -0.82
N LYS A 46 -17.88 5.76 -1.35
CA LYS A 46 -18.27 4.97 -2.53
C LYS A 46 -17.58 5.41 -3.81
N ASN A 47 -17.00 6.62 -3.83
CA ASN A 47 -16.28 7.17 -4.98
C ASN A 47 -14.76 6.99 -4.86
N ASP A 48 -14.27 6.45 -3.73
CA ASP A 48 -12.84 6.17 -3.58
C ASP A 48 -12.48 4.91 -4.37
N GLU A 49 -11.80 5.12 -5.51
CA GLU A 49 -11.27 4.06 -6.36
C GLU A 49 -10.02 3.38 -5.76
N GLY A 50 -9.50 3.91 -4.65
CA GLY A 50 -8.25 3.50 -4.04
C GLY A 50 -7.04 4.15 -4.72
N ARG A 51 -5.93 4.22 -4.00
CA ARG A 51 -4.70 4.86 -4.46
C ARG A 51 -3.52 3.94 -4.21
N PHE A 52 -2.60 3.92 -5.17
CA PHE A 52 -1.29 3.30 -5.02
C PHE A 52 -0.25 4.37 -4.75
N PHE A 53 0.62 4.07 -3.81
CA PHE A 53 1.84 4.82 -3.52
C PHE A 53 3.01 3.86 -3.71
N SER A 54 4.00 4.23 -4.52
CA SER A 54 5.27 3.53 -4.57
C SER A 54 6.29 4.36 -3.82
N LEU A 55 7.05 3.71 -2.95
CA LEU A 55 8.25 4.26 -2.33
C LEU A 55 9.45 3.52 -2.92
N LEU A 56 10.36 4.26 -3.54
CA LEU A 56 11.59 3.69 -4.08
C LEU A 56 12.57 3.36 -2.96
N HIS A 57 13.52 2.46 -3.25
CA HIS A 57 14.56 2.05 -2.30
C HIS A 57 15.25 3.23 -1.59
N ASP A 58 15.60 4.29 -2.31
CA ASP A 58 16.25 5.49 -1.75
C ASP A 58 15.35 6.21 -0.73
N GLU A 59 14.05 6.29 -1.00
CA GLU A 59 13.07 6.92 -0.10
C GLU A 59 12.89 6.08 1.17
N ILE A 60 12.85 4.75 1.02
CA ILE A 60 12.82 3.81 2.15
C ILE A 60 14.09 3.96 2.98
N ALA A 61 15.26 4.02 2.34
CA ALA A 61 16.55 4.20 3.03
C ALA A 61 16.61 5.51 3.81
N VAL A 62 16.07 6.61 3.26
CA VAL A 62 15.96 7.90 3.97
C VAL A 62 15.04 7.81 5.18
N ILE A 63 13.89 7.15 5.08
CA ILE A 63 12.97 6.95 6.21
C ILE A 63 13.66 6.11 7.30
N TYR A 64 14.26 4.98 6.93
CA TYR A 64 15.02 4.13 7.86
C TYR A 64 16.11 4.92 8.56
N LYS A 65 16.94 5.64 7.81
CA LYS A 65 17.99 6.48 8.35
C LYS A 65 17.41 7.50 9.35
N THR A 66 16.33 8.18 8.98
CA THR A 66 15.70 9.19 9.86
C THR A 66 15.19 8.57 11.17
N ILE A 67 14.59 7.38 11.13
CA ILE A 67 14.06 6.72 12.33
C ILE A 67 15.19 6.21 13.25
N PHE A 68 16.22 5.60 12.66
CA PHE A 68 17.24 4.87 13.42
C PHE A 68 18.53 5.67 13.69
N ASP A 69 18.83 6.73 12.94
CA ASP A 69 19.97 7.63 13.25
C ASP A 69 19.64 8.64 14.36
N HIS A 70 18.40 8.69 14.86
CA HIS A 70 18.03 9.54 16.00
C HIS A 70 18.46 8.96 17.38
N GLU A 71 19.15 7.82 17.42
CA GLU A 71 19.69 7.21 18.66
C GLU A 71 21.16 7.54 18.96
N TYR A 72 21.63 8.77 18.67
CA TYR A 72 22.94 9.27 19.14
C TYR A 72 22.89 10.72 19.66
#